data_AF-A0A0G1V7Q6-F1
#
_entry.id   AF-A0A0G1V7Q6-F1
#
_cell.length_a   1.000
_cell.length_b   1.000
_cell.length_c   1.000
_cell.angle_alpha   90.00
_cell.angle_beta   90.00
_cell.angle_gamma   90.00
#
_symmetry.space_group_name_H-M   'P 1'
#
loop_
_entity.id
_entity.type
_entity.pdbx_description
1 polymer ?
#
loop_
_entity_poly.entity_id
_entity_poly.type
_entity_poly.pdbx_seq_one_letter_code
_entity_poly.pdbx_strand_id
1 'polypeptide(L)'
;MPYDSFKRFGVKKPVRSFRDLEVYQKTLENSVIIFKNLRPLLARLKFPLLENMINCALTIPATLAEGHSIRFGDHKQGLLLLEKAMAGCNKMIVYLEQARGIYGSKLDGDLVEDLVKKYADVRTKIFRLEKSWQKFTPPQR
;
A
#
# COMPACT_ATOMS: atom_id res chain seq x y z
N MET A 1 -4.90 28.43 23.79
CA MET A 1 -4.33 27.64 22.67
C MET A 1 -2.99 27.07 23.12
N PRO A 2 -2.73 25.75 23.06
CA PRO A 2 -1.39 25.23 23.26
C PRO A 2 -0.72 24.88 21.92
N TYR A 3 0.44 25.52 21.75
CA TYR A 3 1.56 25.32 20.84
C TYR A 3 1.60 24.05 19.97
N ASP A 4 1.79 24.30 18.67
CA ASP A 4 2.25 23.35 17.65
C ASP A 4 3.50 22.57 18.10
N SER A 5 3.37 21.25 18.17
CA SER A 5 4.51 20.35 18.35
C SER A 5 5.31 20.26 17.04
N PHE A 6 6.42 21.00 16.94
CA PHE A 6 7.35 20.83 15.83
C PHE A 6 7.92 19.39 15.84
N LYS A 7 7.50 18.56 14.88
CA LYS A 7 8.13 17.25 14.62
C LYS A 7 9.58 17.49 14.19
N ARG A 8 10.54 17.08 15.03
CA ARG A 8 11.97 17.09 14.67
C ARG A 8 12.18 16.18 13.46
N PHE A 9 12.66 16.76 12.35
CA PHE A 9 13.04 16.01 11.16
C PHE A 9 14.36 15.28 11.43
N GLY A 10 14.28 14.04 11.91
CA GLY A 10 15.44 13.15 11.98
C GLY A 10 15.89 12.74 10.57
N VAL A 11 17.21 12.64 10.37
CA VAL A 11 17.79 12.10 9.13
C VAL A 11 17.25 10.68 8.94
N LYS A 12 16.56 10.44 7.82
CA LYS A 12 16.05 9.11 7.49
C LYS A 12 17.23 8.16 7.28
N LYS A 13 17.18 6.98 7.92
CA LYS A 13 18.19 5.95 7.75
C LYS A 13 18.34 5.60 6.25
N PRO A 14 19.56 5.34 5.75
CA PRO A 14 19.76 4.87 4.39
C PRO A 14 18.97 3.59 4.12
N VAL A 15 18.27 3.53 2.98
CA VAL A 15 17.53 2.34 2.55
C VAL A 15 18.53 1.31 2.03
N ARG A 16 18.66 0.18 2.75
CA ARG A 16 19.54 -0.94 2.37
C ARG A 16 18.75 -2.11 1.78
N SER A 17 17.51 -2.28 2.22
CA SER A 17 16.59 -3.33 1.78
C SER A 17 15.21 -2.76 1.46
N PHE A 18 14.43 -3.47 0.65
CA PHE A 18 13.01 -3.15 0.45
C PHE A 18 12.24 -3.12 1.78
N ARG A 19 12.72 -3.88 2.78
CA ARG A 19 12.17 -3.90 4.14
C ARG A 19 12.29 -2.56 4.87
N ASP A 20 13.21 -1.68 4.45
CA ASP A 20 13.37 -0.34 5.01
C ASP A 20 12.38 0.67 4.40
N LEU A 21 11.68 0.30 3.33
CA LEU A 21 10.68 1.17 2.72
C LEU A 21 9.43 1.23 3.61
N GLU A 22 9.10 2.42 4.09
CA GLU A 22 7.86 2.64 4.85
C GLU A 22 6.61 2.16 4.07
N VAL A 23 6.59 2.36 2.75
CA VAL A 23 5.49 1.91 1.89
C VAL A 23 5.36 0.38 1.87
N TYR A 24 6.47 -0.35 1.95
CA TYR A 24 6.44 -1.81 2.04
C TYR A 24 5.87 -2.25 3.39
N GLN A 25 6.37 -1.68 4.50
CA GLN A 25 5.92 -2.03 5.85
C GLN A 25 4.42 -1.80 6.03
N LYS A 26 3.93 -0.63 5.60
CA LYS A 26 2.50 -0.27 5.69
C LYS A 26 1.61 -1.15 4.82
N THR A 27 2.01 -1.42 3.58
CA THR A 27 1.21 -2.28 2.69
C THR A 27 1.19 -3.73 3.15
N LEU A 28 2.30 -4.22 3.72
CA LEU A 28 2.35 -5.52 4.38
C LEU A 28 1.39 -5.59 5.57
N GLU A 29 1.46 -4.61 6.49
CA GLU A 29 0.56 -4.52 7.64
C GLU A 29 -0.92 -4.52 7.22
N ASN A 30 -1.28 -3.63 6.28
CA ASN A 30 -2.64 -3.54 5.75
C ASN A 30 -3.09 -4.88 5.14
N SER A 31 -2.22 -5.54 4.36
CA SER A 31 -2.57 -6.83 3.74
C SER A 31 -2.85 -7.92 4.77
N VAL A 32 -2.11 -7.94 5.88
CA VAL A 32 -2.33 -8.86 7.00
C VAL A 32 -3.64 -8.55 7.72
N ILE A 33 -3.98 -7.27 7.94
CA ILE A 33 -5.27 -6.88 8.54
C ILE A 33 -6.43 -7.33 7.64
N ILE A 34 -6.34 -7.11 6.32
CA ILE A 34 -7.35 -7.57 5.36
C ILE A 34 -7.51 -9.10 5.46
N PHE A 35 -6.41 -9.84 5.42
CA PHE A 35 -6.45 -11.30 5.40
C PHE A 35 -6.96 -11.91 6.71
N LYS A 36 -6.59 -11.32 7.85
CA LYS A 36 -6.99 -11.84 9.17
C LYS A 36 -8.40 -11.41 9.56
N ASN A 37 -8.75 -10.15 9.37
CA ASN A 37 -9.95 -9.56 9.98
C ASN A 37 -11.12 -9.51 9.00
N LEU A 38 -10.88 -9.19 7.72
CA LEU A 38 -11.93 -9.03 6.72
C LEU A 38 -12.22 -10.31 5.94
N ARG A 39 -11.19 -11.08 5.57
CA ARG A 39 -11.37 -12.29 4.76
C ARG A 39 -12.39 -13.28 5.35
N PRO A 40 -12.35 -13.66 6.64
CA PRO A 40 -13.29 -14.66 7.17
C PRO A 40 -14.74 -14.17 7.12
N LEU A 41 -14.93 -12.88 7.42
CA LEU A 41 -16.24 -12.25 7.38
C LEU A 41 -16.79 -12.16 5.96
N LEU A 42 -16.00 -11.68 5.01
CA LEU A 42 -16.38 -11.55 3.61
C LEU A 42 -16.59 -12.92 2.94
N ALA A 43 -15.86 -13.96 3.35
CA ALA A 43 -16.11 -15.33 2.92
C ALA A 43 -17.49 -15.82 3.37
N ARG A 44 -17.84 -15.60 4.64
CA ARG A 44 -19.17 -15.95 5.18
C ARG A 44 -20.29 -15.18 4.48
N LEU A 45 -20.05 -13.91 4.14
CA LEU A 45 -20.98 -13.06 3.41
C LEU A 45 -21.00 -13.31 1.89
N LYS A 46 -20.15 -14.23 1.40
CA LYS A 46 -20.01 -14.60 -0.01
C LYS A 46 -19.73 -13.40 -0.92
N PHE A 47 -18.76 -12.56 -0.54
CA PHE A 47 -18.36 -11.43 -1.36
C PHE A 47 -17.85 -11.88 -2.73
N PRO A 48 -18.50 -11.48 -3.85
CA PRO A 48 -18.16 -12.02 -5.17
C PRO A 48 -16.72 -11.77 -5.60
N LEU A 49 -16.10 -10.72 -5.08
CA LEU A 49 -14.75 -10.28 -5.45
C LEU A 49 -13.72 -10.60 -4.35
N LEU A 50 -14.03 -11.52 -3.42
CA LEU A 50 -13.17 -11.85 -2.29
C LEU A 50 -11.75 -12.22 -2.73
N GLU A 51 -11.61 -13.21 -3.61
CA GLU A 51 -10.29 -13.67 -4.05
C GLU A 51 -9.52 -12.56 -4.77
N ASN A 52 -10.20 -11.76 -5.59
CA ASN A 52 -9.58 -10.61 -6.26
C ASN A 52 -9.08 -9.56 -5.26
N MET A 53 -9.85 -9.28 -4.22
CA MET A 53 -9.49 -8.36 -3.14
C MET A 53 -8.30 -8.88 -2.33
N ILE A 54 -8.31 -10.16 -1.95
CA ILE A 54 -7.21 -10.78 -1.19
C ILE A 54 -5.92 -10.80 -2.02
N ASN A 55 -5.99 -11.25 -3.27
CA ASN A 55 -4.85 -11.26 -4.17
C ASN A 55 -4.30 -9.85 -4.41
N CYS A 56 -5.18 -8.85 -4.56
CA CYS A 56 -4.76 -7.46 -4.69
C CYS A 56 -4.00 -6.98 -3.45
N ALA A 57 -4.53 -7.19 -2.24
CA ALA A 57 -3.90 -6.77 -1.00
C ALA A 57 -2.51 -7.40 -0.81
N LEU A 58 -2.37 -8.70 -1.09
CA LEU A 58 -1.11 -9.43 -0.92
C LEU A 58 -0.08 -9.10 -2.01
N THR A 59 -0.52 -8.72 -3.22
CA THR A 59 0.37 -8.42 -4.34
C THR A 59 1.08 -7.06 -4.20
N ILE A 60 0.46 -6.08 -3.53
CA ILE A 60 1.03 -4.73 -3.39
C ILE A 60 2.43 -4.75 -2.72
N PRO A 61 2.63 -5.34 -1.51
CA PRO A 61 3.94 -5.39 -0.89
C PRO A 61 4.97 -6.19 -1.71
N ALA A 62 4.53 -7.27 -2.39
CA ALA A 62 5.39 -8.04 -3.28
C ALA A 62 5.86 -7.21 -4.49
N THR A 63 4.95 -6.45 -5.11
CA THR A 63 5.24 -5.55 -6.23
C THR A 63 6.24 -4.45 -5.82
N LEU A 64 6.14 -3.91 -4.61
CA LEU A 64 7.11 -2.94 -4.08
C LEU A 64 8.49 -3.55 -3.89
N ALA A 65 8.56 -4.79 -3.39
CA ALA A 65 9.82 -5.51 -3.21
C ALA A 65 10.48 -5.84 -4.56
N GLU A 66 9.68 -6.25 -5.56
CA GLU A 66 10.13 -6.49 -6.93
C GLU A 66 10.67 -5.20 -7.57
N GLY A 67 9.91 -4.11 -7.49
CA GLY A 67 10.32 -2.81 -8.01
C GLY A 67 11.63 -2.32 -7.38
N HIS A 68 11.77 -2.49 -6.06
CA HIS A 68 13.03 -2.20 -5.38
C HIS A 68 14.19 -3.07 -5.90
N SER A 69 13.96 -4.35 -6.16
CA SER A 69 15.01 -5.30 -6.56
C SER A 69 15.61 -4.97 -7.93
N ILE A 70 14.80 -4.48 -8.86
CA ILE A 70 15.24 -4.20 -10.23
C ILE A 70 15.59 -2.72 -10.50
N ARG A 71 15.32 -1.81 -9.56
CA ARG A 71 15.39 -0.33 -9.75
C ARG A 71 16.69 0.22 -10.35
N PHE A 72 17.80 -0.51 -10.23
CA PHE A 72 19.10 -0.15 -10.80
C PHE A 72 19.39 -0.83 -12.13
N GLY A 73 18.93 -2.07 -12.33
CA GLY A 73 19.17 -2.84 -13.56
C GLY A 73 18.17 -2.52 -14.66
N ASP A 74 16.90 -2.32 -14.29
CA ASP A 74 15.83 -1.86 -15.17
C ASP A 74 15.03 -0.76 -14.45
N HIS A 75 15.53 0.47 -14.56
CA HIS A 75 14.97 1.61 -13.87
C HIS A 75 13.52 1.90 -14.30
N LYS A 76 13.24 1.79 -15.60
CA LYS A 76 11.90 2.03 -16.16
C LYS A 76 10.91 1.02 -15.64
N GLN A 77 11.25 -0.27 -15.65
CA GLN A 77 10.38 -1.31 -15.10
C GLN A 77 10.20 -1.15 -13.59
N GLY A 78 11.24 -0.74 -12.85
CA GLY A 78 11.15 -0.42 -11.43
C GLY A 78 10.11 0.67 -11.12
N LEU A 79 10.05 1.73 -11.94
CA LEU A 79 9.04 2.78 -11.82
C LEU A 79 7.63 2.25 -12.16
N LEU A 80 7.48 1.46 -13.22
CA LEU A 80 6.19 0.86 -13.59
C LEU A 80 5.63 -0.06 -12.50
N LEU A 81 6.50 -0.74 -11.74
CA LEU A 81 6.08 -1.52 -10.57
C LEU A 81 5.57 -0.64 -9.42
N LEU A 82 6.14 0.56 -9.21
CA LEU A 82 5.57 1.52 -8.27
C LEU A 82 4.21 2.03 -8.73
N GLU A 83 4.03 2.32 -10.02
CA GLU A 83 2.72 2.68 -10.60
C GLU A 83 1.69 1.57 -10.41
N LYS A 84 2.08 0.32 -10.65
CA LYS A 84 1.24 -0.87 -10.41
C LYS A 84 0.86 -1.00 -8.94
N ALA A 85 1.77 -0.74 -8.01
CA ALA A 85 1.47 -0.74 -6.57
C ALA A 85 0.49 0.38 -6.18
N MET A 86 0.61 1.58 -6.77
CA MET A 86 -0.37 2.67 -6.57
C MET A 86 -1.75 2.31 -7.12
N ALA A 87 -1.81 1.71 -8.32
CA ALA A 87 -3.06 1.22 -8.90
C ALA A 87 -3.71 0.15 -8.00
N GLY A 88 -2.90 -0.74 -7.41
CA GLY A 88 -3.35 -1.71 -6.41
C GLY A 88 -3.95 -1.06 -5.16
N CYS A 89 -3.33 0.00 -4.63
CA CYS A 89 -3.88 0.75 -3.49
C CYS A 89 -5.26 1.34 -3.81
N ASN A 90 -5.41 1.97 -4.98
CA ASN A 90 -6.70 2.49 -5.42
C ASN A 90 -7.74 1.38 -5.60
N LYS A 91 -7.34 0.23 -6.15
CA LYS A 91 -8.23 -0.93 -6.31
C LYS A 91 -8.70 -1.50 -4.96
N MET A 92 -7.83 -1.49 -3.94
CA MET A 92 -8.20 -1.86 -2.58
C MET A 92 -9.24 -0.91 -1.96
N ILE A 93 -9.12 0.41 -2.20
CA ILE A 93 -10.14 1.39 -1.77
C ILE A 93 -11.49 1.03 -2.41
N VAL A 94 -11.51 0.79 -3.71
CA VAL A 94 -12.74 0.40 -4.43
C VAL A 94 -13.35 -0.89 -3.85
N TYR A 95 -12.55 -1.92 -3.59
CA TYR A 95 -13.06 -3.16 -2.99
C TYR A 95 -13.66 -2.95 -1.59
N LEU A 96 -13.02 -2.12 -0.77
CA LEU A 96 -13.48 -1.79 0.57
C LEU A 96 -14.81 -1.02 0.53
N GLU A 97 -14.92 -0.03 -0.36
CA GLU A 97 -16.14 0.76 -0.57
C GLU A 97 -17.28 -0.10 -1.13
N GLN A 98 -16.99 -0.99 -2.08
CA GLN A 98 -17.96 -1.95 -2.60
C GLN A 98 -18.47 -2.89 -1.51
N ALA A 99 -17.57 -3.47 -0.72
CA ALA A 99 -17.95 -4.34 0.39
C ALA A 99 -18.82 -3.60 1.40
N ARG A 100 -18.47 -2.35 1.76
CA ARG A 100 -19.29 -1.48 2.63
C ARG A 100 -20.66 -1.19 2.03
N GLY A 101 -20.74 -0.85 0.75
CA GLY A 101 -22.01 -0.57 0.07
C GLY A 101 -22.94 -1.77 0.00
N ILE A 102 -22.39 -2.97 -0.22
CA ILE A 102 -23.19 -4.21 -0.35
C ILE A 102 -23.64 -4.73 1.01
N TYR A 103 -22.77 -4.70 2.02
CA TYR A 103 -23.03 -5.38 3.29
C TYR A 103 -23.41 -4.43 4.43
N GLY A 104 -23.23 -3.12 4.26
CA GLY A 104 -23.65 -2.09 5.20
C GLY A 104 -23.15 -2.37 6.62
N SER A 105 -24.08 -2.41 7.57
CA SER A 105 -23.83 -2.65 9.00
C SER A 105 -23.30 -4.05 9.34
N LYS A 106 -23.23 -4.97 8.38
CA LYS A 106 -22.61 -6.29 8.58
C LYS A 106 -21.07 -6.21 8.58
N LEU A 107 -20.50 -5.07 8.20
CA LEU A 107 -19.07 -4.79 8.30
C LEU A 107 -18.82 -3.77 9.40
N ASP A 108 -17.65 -3.89 10.02
CA ASP A 108 -17.10 -2.83 10.88
C ASP A 108 -16.75 -1.61 10.01
N GLY A 109 -17.60 -0.59 10.09
CA GLY A 109 -17.46 0.63 9.29
C GLY A 109 -16.20 1.42 9.60
N ASP A 110 -15.76 1.43 10.87
CA ASP A 110 -14.58 2.15 11.31
C ASP A 110 -13.32 1.46 10.81
N LEU A 111 -13.26 0.12 10.86
CA LEU A 111 -12.17 -0.65 10.28
C LEU A 111 -12.06 -0.42 8.78
N VAL A 112 -13.18 -0.44 8.06
CA VAL A 112 -13.19 -0.21 6.61
C VAL A 112 -12.70 1.19 6.28
N GLU A 113 -13.18 2.22 6.99
CA GLU A 113 -12.78 3.60 6.77
C GLU A 113 -11.30 3.85 7.09
N ASP A 114 -10.79 3.26 8.18
CA ASP A 114 -9.36 3.30 8.52
C ASP A 114 -8.51 2.66 7.42
N LEU A 115 -8.91 1.50 6.89
CA LEU A 115 -8.19 0.85 5.79
C LEU A 115 -8.21 1.68 4.51
N VAL A 116 -9.34 2.32 4.18
CA VAL A 116 -9.42 3.25 3.04
C VAL A 116 -8.43 4.40 3.21
N LYS A 117 -8.41 5.04 4.39
CA LYS A 117 -7.45 6.12 4.72
C LYS A 117 -6.00 5.64 4.63
N LYS A 118 -5.69 4.45 5.15
CA LYS A 118 -4.35 3.85 5.09
C LYS A 118 -3.89 3.57 3.66
N TYR A 119 -4.77 3.06 2.78
CA TYR A 119 -4.44 2.86 1.37
C TYR A 119 -4.25 4.18 0.61
N ALA A 120 -5.06 5.21 0.91
CA ALA A 120 -4.91 6.54 0.31
C ALA A 120 -3.59 7.23 0.74
N ASP A 121 -3.23 7.15 2.02
CA ASP A 121 -1.95 7.66 2.55
C ASP A 121 -0.77 6.94 1.91
N VAL A 122 -0.77 5.60 1.93
CA VAL A 122 0.38 4.85 1.41
C VAL A 122 0.54 5.02 -0.11
N ARG A 123 -0.56 5.15 -0.87
CA ARG A 123 -0.51 5.51 -2.30
C ARG A 123 0.22 6.83 -2.52
N THR A 124 -0.07 7.84 -1.72
CA THR A 124 0.62 9.15 -1.78
C THR A 124 2.11 9.01 -1.45
N LYS A 125 2.47 8.13 -0.51
CA LYS A 125 3.87 7.84 -0.18
C LYS A 125 4.59 7.08 -1.29
N ILE A 126 3.92 6.16 -1.98
CA ILE A 126 4.48 5.45 -3.15
C ILE A 126 4.76 6.45 -4.27
N PHE A 127 3.84 7.38 -4.55
CA PHE A 127 4.06 8.45 -5.53
C PHE A 127 5.31 9.29 -5.20
N ARG A 128 5.50 9.66 -3.92
CA ARG A 128 6.71 10.39 -3.50
C ARG A 128 7.98 9.55 -3.65
N LEU A 129 7.90 8.23 -3.40
CA LEU A 129 9.01 7.30 -3.65
C LEU A 129 9.36 7.24 -5.14
N GLU A 130 8.35 7.12 -6.00
CA GLU A 130 8.53 7.17 -7.45
C GLU A 130 9.19 8.47 -7.90
N LYS A 131 8.73 9.64 -7.43
CA LYS A 131 9.39 10.93 -7.72
C LYS A 131 10.82 10.99 -7.22
N SER A 132 11.13 10.33 -6.11
CA SER A 132 12.51 10.21 -5.64
C SER A 132 13.35 9.32 -6.54
N TRP A 133 12.78 8.24 -7.08
CA TRP A 133 13.48 7.33 -7.98
C TRP A 133 13.69 7.96 -9.36
N GLN A 134 12.72 8.71 -9.89
CA GLN A 134 12.86 9.45 -11.17
C GLN A 134 14.02 10.45 -11.16
N LYS A 135 14.35 11.02 -9.99
CA LYS A 135 15.49 11.94 -9.83
C LYS A 135 16.82 11.22 -9.68
N PHE A 136 16.81 9.92 -9.44
CA PHE A 136 18.01 9.14 -9.21
C PHE A 136 18.57 8.68 -10.55
N THR A 137 19.77 9.16 -10.91
CA THR A 137 20.53 8.60 -12.02
C THR A 137 21.17 7.29 -11.56
N PRO A 138 20.85 6.14 -12.17
CA PRO A 138 21.53 4.89 -11.85
C PRO A 138 23.04 5.05 -12.05
N PRO A 139 23.88 4.55 -11.12
CA PRO A 139 25.33 4.57 -11.33
C PRO A 139 25.64 3.82 -12.64
N GLN A 140 26.40 4.47 -13.52
CA GLN A 140 26.92 3.84 -14.73
C GLN A 140 27.84 2.70 -14.30
N ARG A 141 27.55 1.48 -14.79
CA ARG A 141 28.40 0.31 -14.58
C ARG A 141 29.53 0.29 -15.59
#